data_AF-A0AAW8T1Y0-F1
#
_entry.id   AF-A0AAW8T1Y0-F1
#
_cell.length_a   1.000
_cell.length_b   1.000
_cell.length_c   1.000
_cell.angle_alpha   90.00
_cell.angle_beta   90.00
_cell.angle_gamma   90.00
#
_symmetry.space_group_name_H-M   'P 1'
#
loop_
_entity.id
_entity.type
_entity.pdbx_description
1 polymer ?
#
loop_
_entity_poly.entity_id
_entity_poly.type
_entity_poly.pdbx_seq_one_letter_code
_entity_poly.pdbx_strand_id
1 'polypeptide(L)'
;MNNGSKIMMKPDAIQSIGSYTASLWTNKKIVLLCDQKAFDTYGSEILQYLTIFGFDVHSCILNEVIYTSDTANLVYDFLTEQNMTEADGIIGLGDEALCQLSGYVASTYSGGLSIIQIPTTLIGQILISNQRQAFLPNLKAKYLQTAPTNPDGIVIHTDLGNIVAKDELKIAQNLLLQLGVPQDHACRHELRKKAQIIDYRLDYKQLLVELPIPLSNSKQLRFILNKKNIFSQSTSNLDIENKKRKRV
;
A
#
# COMPACT_ATOMS: atom_id res chain seq x y z
N MET A 1 -23.79 -8.46 1.70
CA MET A 1 -23.42 -7.03 1.52
C MET A 1 -22.07 -7.00 0.82
N ASN A 2 -21.90 -6.16 -0.19
CA ASN A 2 -20.63 -6.05 -0.92
C ASN A 2 -19.57 -5.45 0.02
N ASN A 3 -18.87 -6.31 0.78
CA ASN A 3 -17.85 -5.94 1.77
C ASN A 3 -16.50 -5.66 1.08
N GLY A 4 -16.45 -4.63 0.23
CA GLY A 4 -15.20 -4.10 -0.32
C GLY A 4 -14.82 -2.80 0.38
N SER A 5 -13.51 -2.53 0.47
CA SER A 5 -12.99 -1.24 0.91
C SER A 5 -13.61 -0.10 0.11
N LYS A 6 -14.03 0.98 0.78
CA LYS A 6 -14.44 2.20 0.08
C LYS A 6 -13.18 2.87 -0.47
N ILE A 7 -13.23 3.37 -1.70
CA ILE A 7 -12.08 4.02 -2.34
C ILE A 7 -12.45 5.45 -2.69
N MET A 8 -11.71 6.43 -2.14
CA MET A 8 -11.74 7.82 -2.58
C MET A 8 -10.55 8.06 -3.51
N MET A 9 -10.82 8.56 -4.71
CA MET A 9 -9.77 8.85 -5.68
C MET A 9 -10.03 10.17 -6.39
N LYS A 10 -9.16 11.15 -6.19
CA LYS A 10 -9.25 12.47 -6.82
C LYS A 10 -7.95 13.29 -6.66
N PRO A 11 -7.76 14.36 -7.46
CA PRO A 11 -6.55 15.19 -7.38
C PRO A 11 -6.37 15.89 -6.04
N ASP A 12 -7.45 16.13 -5.30
CA ASP A 12 -7.49 16.83 -4.01
C ASP A 12 -7.88 15.89 -2.86
N ALA A 13 -7.49 14.61 -2.96
CA ALA A 13 -7.91 13.58 -2.01
C ALA A 13 -7.43 13.87 -0.57
N ILE A 14 -6.21 14.43 -0.41
CA ILE A 14 -5.65 14.78 0.90
C ILE A 14 -6.50 15.85 1.59
N GLN A 15 -6.93 16.87 0.86
CA GLN A 15 -7.77 17.95 1.39
C GLN A 15 -9.14 17.46 1.86
N SER A 16 -9.59 16.31 1.36
CA SER A 16 -10.87 15.71 1.75
C SER A 16 -10.75 14.60 2.79
N ILE A 17 -9.54 14.31 3.28
CA ILE A 17 -9.31 13.18 4.19
C ILE A 17 -10.18 13.26 5.44
N GLY A 18 -10.35 14.45 6.04
CA GLY A 18 -11.19 14.64 7.22
C GLY A 18 -12.64 14.21 6.99
N SER A 19 -13.28 14.77 5.93
CA SER A 19 -14.66 14.43 5.57
C SER A 19 -14.84 12.97 5.16
N TYR A 20 -13.83 12.40 4.48
CA TYR A 20 -13.86 11.01 4.07
C TYR A 20 -13.78 10.08 5.27
N THR A 21 -12.83 10.31 6.18
CA THR A 21 -12.71 9.55 7.43
C THR A 21 -13.98 9.67 8.27
N ALA A 22 -14.59 10.86 8.38
CA ALA A 22 -15.86 11.05 9.08
C ALA A 22 -17.06 10.31 8.44
N SER A 23 -16.98 9.98 7.15
CA SER A 23 -17.98 9.14 6.48
C SER A 23 -17.83 7.64 6.77
N LEU A 24 -16.69 7.24 7.33
CA LEU A 24 -16.35 5.85 7.65
C LEU A 24 -16.37 5.60 9.16
N TRP A 25 -15.83 6.53 9.92
CA TRP A 25 -15.55 6.42 11.35
C TRP A 25 -16.18 7.59 12.10
N THR A 26 -16.47 7.38 13.39
CA THR A 26 -17.02 8.39 14.28
C THR A 26 -16.27 8.36 15.60
N ASN A 27 -15.80 9.51 16.09
CA ASN A 27 -15.16 9.69 17.40
C ASN A 27 -14.09 8.64 17.73
N LYS A 28 -13.16 8.36 16.80
CA LYS A 28 -12.04 7.43 17.03
C LYS A 28 -10.76 8.18 17.38
N LYS A 29 -9.92 7.58 18.23
CA LYS A 29 -8.50 7.93 18.25
C LYS A 29 -7.85 7.34 17.00
N ILE A 30 -6.97 8.10 16.38
CA ILE A 30 -6.30 7.74 15.15
C ILE A 30 -4.79 7.83 15.35
N VAL A 31 -4.08 6.78 14.95
CA VAL A 31 -2.64 6.86 14.74
C VAL A 31 -2.35 6.96 13.24
N LEU A 32 -1.74 8.07 12.83
CA LEU A 32 -1.16 8.23 11.50
C LEU A 32 0.23 7.57 11.50
N LEU A 33 0.31 6.38 10.91
CA LEU A 33 1.56 5.66 10.70
C LEU A 33 2.14 6.03 9.34
N CYS A 34 3.35 6.58 9.32
CA CYS A 34 3.98 7.09 8.10
C CYS A 34 5.50 6.93 8.12
N ASP A 35 6.11 6.96 6.93
CA ASP A 35 7.54 7.22 6.79
C ASP A 35 7.81 8.74 6.81
N GLN A 36 9.07 9.12 7.08
CA GLN A 36 9.46 10.54 7.17
C GLN A 36 9.11 11.33 5.90
N LYS A 37 9.38 10.78 4.72
CA LYS A 37 9.15 11.48 3.45
C LYS A 37 7.66 11.74 3.23
N ALA A 38 6.81 10.76 3.53
CA ALA A 38 5.37 10.89 3.41
C ALA A 38 4.80 11.88 4.43
N PHE A 39 5.34 11.89 5.65
CA PHE A 39 4.97 12.87 6.67
C PHE A 39 5.32 14.31 6.24
N ASP A 40 6.54 14.52 5.75
CA ASP A 40 7.01 15.82 5.29
C ASP A 40 6.16 16.35 4.13
N THR A 41 5.63 15.44 3.30
CA THR A 41 4.83 15.81 2.11
C THR A 41 3.37 16.07 2.45
N TYR A 42 2.73 15.21 3.23
CA TYR A 42 1.27 15.24 3.44
C TYR A 42 0.84 15.16 4.91
N GLY A 43 1.74 14.76 5.83
CA GLY A 43 1.41 14.43 7.20
C GLY A 43 0.78 15.58 7.97
N SER A 44 1.39 16.77 7.90
CA SER A 44 0.89 17.96 8.61
C SER A 44 -0.53 18.35 8.18
N GLU A 45 -0.80 18.34 6.87
CA GLU A 45 -2.13 18.62 6.33
C GLU A 45 -3.15 17.56 6.77
N ILE A 46 -2.80 16.28 6.71
CA ILE A 46 -3.68 15.18 7.12
C ILE A 46 -4.05 15.32 8.60
N LEU A 47 -3.08 15.57 9.48
CA LEU A 47 -3.34 15.79 10.91
C LEU A 47 -4.32 16.95 11.11
N GLN A 48 -4.10 18.08 10.44
CA GLN A 48 -4.97 19.25 10.54
C GLN A 48 -6.41 18.92 10.09
N TYR A 49 -6.57 18.30 8.91
CA TYR A 49 -7.89 17.98 8.37
C TYR A 49 -8.63 16.96 9.23
N LEU A 50 -7.94 15.98 9.83
CA LEU A 50 -8.58 15.03 10.73
C LEU A 50 -9.01 15.69 12.04
N THR A 51 -8.15 16.53 12.64
CA THR A 51 -8.47 17.24 13.89
C THR A 51 -9.65 18.19 13.73
N ILE A 52 -9.77 18.89 12.58
CA ILE A 52 -10.94 19.75 12.28
C ILE A 52 -12.25 18.97 12.29
N PHE A 53 -12.21 17.69 11.90
CA PHE A 53 -13.37 16.79 11.92
C PHE A 53 -13.58 16.09 13.28
N GLY A 54 -12.84 16.48 14.31
CA GLY A 54 -13.07 16.03 15.70
C GLY A 54 -12.39 14.70 16.06
N PHE A 55 -11.45 14.22 15.25
CA PHE A 55 -10.64 13.05 15.59
C PHE A 55 -9.51 13.43 16.56
N ASP A 56 -9.17 12.51 17.47
CA ASP A 56 -7.97 12.59 18.31
C ASP A 56 -6.83 11.89 17.57
N VAL A 57 -5.81 12.63 17.12
CA VAL A 57 -4.83 12.12 16.15
C VAL A 57 -3.40 12.23 16.66
N HIS A 58 -2.69 11.11 16.65
CA HIS A 58 -1.26 11.02 16.95
C HIS A 58 -0.49 10.52 15.73
N SER A 59 0.79 10.89 15.61
CA SER A 59 1.65 10.44 14.51
C SER A 59 2.73 9.47 15.00
N CYS A 60 2.87 8.34 14.32
CA CYS A 60 3.99 7.41 14.45
C CYS A 60 4.83 7.48 13.18
N ILE A 61 6.02 8.09 13.25
CA ILE A 61 6.89 8.32 12.10
C ILE A 61 8.04 7.32 12.14
N LEU A 62 8.16 6.51 11.09
CA LEU A 62 9.23 5.52 10.93
C LEU A 62 10.35 6.06 10.03
N ASN A 63 11.59 5.74 10.42
CA ASN A 63 12.81 6.17 9.72
C ASN A 63 13.57 4.99 9.09
N GLU A 64 12.98 3.81 9.07
CA GLU A 64 13.60 2.59 8.57
C GLU A 64 13.42 2.44 7.05
N VAL A 65 14.41 1.82 6.41
CA VAL A 65 14.39 1.54 4.96
C VAL A 65 13.59 0.28 4.64
N ILE A 66 13.55 -0.68 5.57
CA ILE A 66 12.83 -1.95 5.42
C ILE A 66 12.07 -2.24 6.70
N TYR A 67 10.77 -2.47 6.57
CA TYR A 67 9.90 -2.82 7.70
C TYR A 67 9.86 -4.33 7.93
N THR A 68 10.02 -4.73 9.18
CA THR A 68 10.08 -6.14 9.60
C THR A 68 9.20 -6.39 10.82
N SER A 69 9.23 -7.61 11.37
CA SER A 69 8.57 -7.91 12.65
C SER A 69 9.05 -7.00 13.78
N ASP A 70 10.32 -6.59 13.75
CA ASP A 70 10.89 -5.72 14.78
C ASP A 70 10.28 -4.32 14.67
N THR A 71 10.12 -3.81 13.45
CA THR A 71 9.34 -2.59 13.17
C THR A 71 7.91 -2.71 13.66
N ALA A 72 7.22 -3.82 13.36
CA ALA A 72 5.84 -4.01 13.79
C ALA A 72 5.73 -3.98 15.32
N ASN A 73 6.70 -4.54 16.05
CA ASN A 73 6.76 -4.45 17.51
C ASN A 73 6.93 -3.02 18.01
N LEU A 74 7.79 -2.20 17.38
CA LEU A 74 7.90 -0.77 17.72
C LEU A 74 6.58 -0.03 17.54
N VAL A 75 5.83 -0.36 16.47
CA VAL A 75 4.50 0.21 16.26
C VAL A 75 3.52 -0.28 17.32
N TYR A 76 3.56 -1.56 17.72
CA TYR A 76 2.71 -2.07 18.81
C TYR A 76 2.99 -1.39 20.15
N ASP A 77 4.26 -1.14 20.47
CA ASP A 77 4.66 -0.43 21.68
C ASP A 77 4.08 0.98 21.66
N PHE A 78 4.25 1.72 20.55
CA PHE A 78 3.66 3.05 20.38
C PHE A 78 2.13 3.04 20.51
N LEU A 79 1.44 2.10 19.86
CA LEU A 79 -0.03 1.98 19.96
C LEU A 79 -0.47 1.73 21.41
N THR A 80 0.30 0.92 22.15
CA THR A 80 0.03 0.61 23.55
C THR A 80 0.25 1.84 24.45
N GLU A 81 1.31 2.61 24.22
CA GLU A 81 1.57 3.87 24.92
C GLU A 81 0.46 4.91 24.67
N GLN A 82 -0.11 4.93 23.46
CA GLN A 82 -1.27 5.77 23.15
C GLN A 82 -2.60 5.20 23.66
N ASN A 83 -2.57 4.05 24.36
CA ASN A 83 -3.75 3.35 24.86
C ASN A 83 -4.78 3.06 23.75
N MET A 84 -4.31 2.57 22.60
CA MET A 84 -5.16 2.19 21.48
C MET A 84 -5.92 0.90 21.78
N THR A 85 -7.17 0.83 21.36
CA THR A 85 -8.09 -0.32 21.52
C THR A 85 -8.71 -0.71 20.18
N GLU A 86 -9.47 -1.81 20.11
CA GLU A 86 -10.20 -2.19 18.88
C GLU A 86 -11.22 -1.13 18.41
N ALA A 87 -11.61 -0.19 19.28
CA ALA A 87 -12.48 0.92 18.94
C ALA A 87 -11.76 2.02 18.14
N ASP A 88 -10.44 2.03 18.10
CA ASP A 88 -9.63 3.06 17.46
C ASP A 88 -9.26 2.69 16.01
N GLY A 89 -8.46 3.54 15.36
CA GLY A 89 -8.07 3.33 13.97
C GLY A 89 -6.63 3.71 13.67
N ILE A 90 -6.09 3.11 12.60
CA ILE A 90 -4.79 3.49 12.05
C ILE A 90 -4.96 4.01 10.63
N ILE A 91 -4.25 5.08 10.30
CA ILE A 91 -4.12 5.56 8.92
C ILE A 91 -2.69 5.29 8.49
N GLY A 92 -2.50 4.42 7.50
CA GLY A 92 -1.19 4.16 6.90
C GLY A 92 -0.92 5.10 5.74
N LEU A 93 0.08 5.98 5.84
CA LEU A 93 0.45 6.98 4.83
C LEU A 93 1.88 6.76 4.36
N GLY A 94 2.06 6.20 3.17
CA GLY A 94 3.39 5.95 2.61
C GLY A 94 3.37 5.08 1.37
N ASP A 95 4.51 4.51 1.04
CA ASP A 95 4.64 3.62 -0.11
C ASP A 95 3.93 2.27 0.09
N GLU A 96 4.10 1.35 -0.88
CA GLU A 96 3.50 0.03 -0.75
C GLU A 96 4.00 -0.75 0.46
N ALA A 97 5.25 -0.57 0.90
CA ALA A 97 5.82 -1.33 2.01
C ALA A 97 5.24 -0.84 3.33
N LEU A 98 5.14 0.48 3.51
CA LEU A 98 4.51 1.05 4.69
C LEU A 98 3.02 0.70 4.78
N CYS A 99 2.28 0.76 3.68
CA CYS A 99 0.87 0.36 3.67
C CYS A 99 0.71 -1.13 4.01
N GLN A 100 1.62 -1.99 3.57
CA GLN A 100 1.62 -3.41 3.96
C GLN A 100 1.90 -3.60 5.45
N LEU A 101 2.85 -2.85 6.02
CA LEU A 101 3.10 -2.83 7.47
C LEU A 101 1.86 -2.37 8.23
N SER A 102 1.24 -1.26 7.84
CA SER A 102 0.07 -0.72 8.53
C SER A 102 -1.10 -1.69 8.49
N GLY A 103 -1.32 -2.33 7.34
CA GLY A 103 -2.34 -3.37 7.17
C GLY A 103 -2.04 -4.62 8.01
N TYR A 104 -0.77 -5.00 8.15
CA TYR A 104 -0.37 -6.10 9.01
C TYR A 104 -0.66 -5.77 10.48
N VAL A 105 -0.12 -4.64 10.95
CA VAL A 105 -0.29 -4.14 12.33
C VAL A 105 -1.76 -4.00 12.70
N ALA A 106 -2.56 -3.39 11.83
CA ALA A 106 -3.99 -3.23 12.06
C ALA A 106 -4.69 -4.56 12.29
N SER A 107 -4.34 -5.58 11.49
CA SER A 107 -4.99 -6.89 11.58
C SER A 107 -4.54 -7.74 12.77
N THR A 108 -3.39 -7.44 13.37
CA THR A 108 -2.77 -8.29 14.40
C THR A 108 -2.73 -7.63 15.79
N TYR A 109 -2.91 -6.31 15.88
CA TYR A 109 -2.95 -5.61 17.15
C TYR A 109 -4.33 -5.74 17.83
N SER A 110 -4.35 -6.19 19.08
CA SER A 110 -5.51 -6.15 20.00
C SER A 110 -6.86 -6.55 19.39
N GLY A 111 -6.91 -7.66 18.65
CA GLY A 111 -8.16 -8.17 18.06
C GLY A 111 -8.58 -7.50 16.74
N GLY A 112 -7.82 -6.52 16.26
CA GLY A 112 -8.00 -5.86 14.97
C GLY A 112 -8.40 -4.39 15.12
N LEU A 113 -7.63 -3.50 14.49
CA LEU A 113 -7.93 -2.07 14.36
C LEU A 113 -8.62 -1.77 13.03
N SER A 114 -9.49 -0.77 13.03
CA SER A 114 -9.97 -0.13 11.80
C SER A 114 -8.78 0.47 11.04
N ILE A 115 -8.78 0.37 9.70
CA ILE A 115 -7.70 0.93 8.89
C ILE A 115 -8.16 1.68 7.65
N ILE A 116 -7.54 2.84 7.42
CA ILE A 116 -7.54 3.54 6.13
C ILE A 116 -6.11 3.56 5.59
N GLN A 117 -5.93 3.34 4.28
CA GLN A 117 -4.61 3.37 3.64
C GLN A 117 -4.53 4.49 2.60
N ILE A 118 -3.41 5.21 2.63
CA ILE A 118 -3.08 6.34 1.74
C ILE A 118 -1.76 6.02 1.04
N PRO A 119 -1.79 5.19 -0.02
CA PRO A 119 -0.60 4.90 -0.80
C PRO A 119 -0.10 6.14 -1.55
N THR A 120 1.16 6.51 -1.31
CA THR A 120 1.81 7.70 -1.89
C THR A 120 2.62 7.41 -3.16
N THR A 121 2.80 6.13 -3.50
CA THR A 121 3.45 5.69 -4.75
C THR A 121 2.40 5.17 -5.73
N LEU A 122 2.68 5.29 -7.02
CA LEU A 122 1.79 4.76 -8.06
C LEU A 122 1.65 3.24 -7.95
N ILE A 123 2.74 2.56 -7.60
CA ILE A 123 2.76 1.12 -7.36
C ILE A 123 1.90 0.77 -6.14
N GLY A 124 2.03 1.51 -5.04
CA GLY A 124 1.20 1.36 -3.86
C GLY A 124 -0.28 1.52 -4.19
N GLN A 125 -0.65 2.55 -4.95
CA GLN A 125 -2.04 2.77 -5.34
C GLN A 125 -2.65 1.57 -6.06
N ILE A 126 -1.90 0.93 -6.96
CA ILE A 126 -2.35 -0.27 -7.68
C ILE A 126 -2.40 -1.51 -6.77
N LEU A 127 -1.37 -1.73 -5.96
CA LEU A 127 -1.29 -2.94 -5.12
C LEU A 127 -2.32 -2.91 -3.99
N ILE A 128 -2.38 -1.79 -3.27
CA ILE A 128 -3.21 -1.64 -2.08
C ILE A 128 -4.70 -1.69 -2.44
N SER A 129 -5.12 -1.07 -3.55
CA SER A 129 -6.51 -1.13 -4.03
C SER A 129 -7.02 -2.54 -4.35
N ASN A 130 -6.11 -3.51 -4.56
CA ASN A 130 -6.44 -4.90 -4.87
C ASN A 130 -6.04 -5.88 -3.75
N GLN A 131 -5.57 -5.36 -2.61
CA GLN A 131 -5.02 -6.16 -1.54
C GLN A 131 -6.12 -6.84 -0.72
N ARG A 132 -5.89 -8.11 -0.35
CA ARG A 132 -6.69 -8.84 0.66
C ARG A 132 -5.87 -9.38 1.82
N GLN A 133 -4.54 -9.28 1.70
CA GLN A 133 -3.60 -9.80 2.68
C GLN A 133 -2.42 -8.85 2.79
N ALA A 134 -2.03 -8.53 4.00
CA ALA A 134 -0.81 -7.81 4.32
C ALA A 134 0.39 -8.76 4.36
N PHE A 135 1.54 -8.29 3.88
CA PHE A 135 2.79 -9.01 3.78
C PHE A 135 3.88 -8.25 4.55
N LEU A 136 4.46 -8.89 5.56
CA LEU A 136 5.57 -8.35 6.32
C LEU A 136 6.84 -9.17 6.05
N PRO A 137 7.93 -8.54 5.59
CA PRO A 137 9.21 -9.21 5.39
C PRO A 137 9.76 -9.85 6.67
N ASN A 138 10.21 -11.10 6.53
CA ASN A 138 11.10 -11.74 7.49
C ASN A 138 12.45 -11.96 6.80
N LEU A 139 13.44 -11.15 7.15
CA LEU A 139 14.75 -11.14 6.49
C LEU A 139 15.55 -12.44 6.70
N LYS A 140 15.22 -13.21 7.76
CA LYS A 140 15.88 -14.49 8.07
C LYS A 140 15.15 -15.69 7.46
N ALA A 141 13.87 -15.54 7.13
CA ALA A 141 13.06 -16.60 6.55
C ALA A 141 12.98 -16.47 5.03
N LYS A 142 12.81 -17.60 4.34
CA LYS A 142 12.48 -17.60 2.91
C LYS A 142 11.05 -17.10 2.61
N TYR A 143 10.26 -16.80 3.64
CA TYR A 143 8.83 -16.54 3.55
C TYR A 143 8.46 -15.19 4.19
N LEU A 144 7.39 -14.56 3.71
CA LEU A 144 6.79 -13.38 4.33
C LEU A 144 5.81 -13.80 5.42
N GLN A 145 5.75 -13.03 6.51
CA GLN A 145 4.63 -13.11 7.44
C GLN A 145 3.41 -12.48 6.77
N THR A 146 2.23 -13.02 7.05
CA THR A 146 1.00 -12.57 6.38
C THR A 146 -0.17 -12.44 7.34
N ALA A 147 -0.99 -11.41 7.16
CA ALA A 147 -2.24 -11.23 7.90
C ALA A 147 -3.37 -10.84 6.93
N PRO A 148 -4.61 -11.36 7.09
CA PRO A 148 -5.74 -10.91 6.27
C PRO A 148 -5.96 -9.42 6.53
N THR A 149 -6.25 -8.63 5.50
CA THR A 149 -6.55 -7.19 5.66
C THR A 149 -7.73 -6.80 4.79
N ASN A 150 -8.58 -5.95 5.33
CA ASN A 150 -9.73 -5.40 4.63
C ASN A 150 -9.92 -3.94 5.09
N PRO A 151 -9.21 -2.98 4.48
CA PRO A 151 -9.31 -1.59 4.86
C PRO A 151 -10.75 -1.07 4.79
N ASP A 152 -11.14 -0.24 5.75
CA ASP A 152 -12.41 0.46 5.71
C ASP A 152 -12.42 1.48 4.56
N GLY A 153 -11.24 2.08 4.30
CA GLY A 153 -11.03 3.06 3.24
C GLY A 153 -9.66 3.00 2.59
N ILE A 154 -9.60 3.34 1.30
CA ILE A 154 -8.35 3.58 0.57
C ILE A 154 -8.45 4.97 -0.08
N VAL A 155 -7.39 5.77 0.05
CA VAL A 155 -7.33 7.14 -0.45
C VAL A 155 -6.24 7.25 -1.51
N ILE A 156 -6.65 7.51 -2.74
CA ILE A 156 -5.78 7.65 -3.90
C ILE A 156 -5.73 9.12 -4.29
N HIS A 157 -4.65 9.79 -3.87
CA HIS A 157 -4.33 11.14 -4.33
C HIS A 157 -3.72 11.05 -5.73
N THR A 158 -4.47 11.48 -6.74
CA THR A 158 -4.04 11.29 -8.14
C THR A 158 -3.03 12.32 -8.60
N ASP A 159 -2.95 13.45 -7.91
CA ASP A 159 -1.90 14.45 -8.15
C ASP A 159 -0.64 14.08 -7.37
N LEU A 160 0.11 13.10 -7.88
CA LEU A 160 1.41 12.73 -7.33
C LEU A 160 2.50 13.78 -7.64
N GLY A 161 2.13 14.94 -8.23
CA GLY A 161 3.03 15.93 -8.79
C GLY A 161 3.78 15.44 -10.04
N ASN A 162 4.75 16.23 -10.51
CA ASN A 162 5.59 15.92 -11.68
C ASN A 162 6.65 14.81 -11.43
N ILE A 163 6.51 14.01 -10.36
CA ILE A 163 7.58 13.17 -9.81
C ILE A 163 7.14 11.70 -9.75
N VAL A 164 6.40 11.21 -10.74
CA VAL A 164 6.49 9.76 -11.02
C VAL A 164 7.76 9.57 -11.83
N ALA A 165 8.82 9.08 -11.18
CA ALA A 165 10.06 8.78 -11.87
C ALA A 165 9.74 7.83 -13.05
N LYS A 166 10.40 8.04 -14.21
CA LYS A 166 10.15 7.23 -15.42
C LYS A 166 10.21 5.73 -15.16
N ASP A 167 11.09 5.31 -14.26
CA ASP A 167 11.24 3.92 -13.84
C ASP A 167 10.01 3.40 -13.07
N GLU A 168 9.39 4.22 -12.22
CA GLU A 168 8.19 3.86 -11.47
C GLU A 168 6.98 3.68 -12.39
N LEU A 169 6.80 4.60 -13.36
CA LEU A 169 5.74 4.49 -14.37
C LEU A 169 5.85 3.17 -15.14
N LYS A 170 7.07 2.83 -15.59
CA LYS A 170 7.34 1.58 -16.30
C LYS A 170 7.03 0.35 -15.43
N ILE A 171 7.40 0.38 -14.16
CA ILE A 171 7.12 -0.72 -13.23
C ILE A 171 5.60 -0.86 -13.01
N ALA A 172 4.90 0.24 -12.77
CA ALA A 172 3.45 0.26 -12.59
C ALA A 172 2.70 -0.27 -13.83
N GLN A 173 3.13 0.14 -15.03
CA GLN A 173 2.55 -0.38 -16.28
C GLN A 173 2.78 -1.88 -16.46
N ASN A 174 4.00 -2.37 -16.18
CA ASN A 174 4.26 -3.81 -16.22
C ASN A 174 3.40 -4.57 -15.21
N LEU A 175 3.17 -4.01 -14.03
CA LEU A 175 2.25 -4.58 -13.05
C LEU A 175 0.85 -4.67 -13.63
N LEU A 176 0.28 -3.57 -14.15
CA LEU A 176 -1.05 -3.56 -14.75
C LEU A 176 -1.21 -4.59 -15.88
N LEU A 177 -0.20 -4.75 -16.73
CA LEU A 177 -0.19 -5.82 -17.75
C LEU A 177 -0.23 -7.23 -17.13
N GLN A 178 0.52 -7.48 -16.05
CA GLN A 178 0.50 -8.77 -15.34
C GLN A 178 -0.86 -9.02 -14.64
N LEU A 179 -1.55 -7.95 -14.26
CA LEU A 179 -2.90 -7.99 -13.72
C LEU A 179 -3.96 -8.22 -14.80
N GLY A 180 -3.60 -8.06 -16.08
CA GLY A 180 -4.54 -8.17 -17.19
C GLY A 180 -5.41 -6.91 -17.37
N VAL A 181 -5.02 -5.79 -16.75
CA VAL A 181 -5.63 -4.47 -16.93
C VAL A 181 -5.21 -3.95 -18.31
N PRO A 182 -6.11 -3.88 -19.30
CA PRO A 182 -5.75 -3.38 -20.62
C PRO A 182 -5.21 -1.96 -20.56
N GLN A 183 -4.01 -1.77 -21.09
CA GLN A 183 -3.46 -0.45 -21.38
C GLN A 183 -3.70 -0.09 -22.85
N ASP A 184 -3.52 1.18 -23.24
CA ASP A 184 -3.71 1.56 -24.64
C ASP A 184 -2.80 0.76 -25.60
N HIS A 185 -3.13 0.77 -26.90
CA HIS A 185 -2.35 0.00 -27.88
C HIS A 185 -0.89 0.48 -27.96
N ALA A 186 -0.64 1.79 -27.82
CA ALA A 186 0.68 2.38 -27.88
C ALA A 186 1.57 1.89 -26.72
N CYS A 187 1.08 1.99 -25.48
CA CYS A 187 1.72 1.54 -24.26
C CYS A 187 2.04 0.04 -24.31
N ARG A 188 1.08 -0.80 -24.74
CA ARG A 188 1.33 -2.25 -24.92
C ARG A 188 2.42 -2.53 -25.95
N HIS A 189 2.44 -1.79 -27.05
CA HIS A 189 3.43 -1.96 -28.11
C HIS A 189 4.83 -1.55 -27.64
N GLU A 190 4.95 -0.40 -26.98
CA GLU A 190 6.20 0.12 -26.44
C GLU A 190 6.77 -0.78 -25.33
N LEU A 191 5.93 -1.26 -24.40
CA LEU A 191 6.36 -2.20 -23.35
C LEU A 191 6.89 -3.52 -23.92
N ARG A 192 6.24 -4.08 -24.96
CA ARG A 192 6.73 -5.29 -25.64
C ARG A 192 8.08 -5.07 -26.30
N LYS A 193 8.33 -3.88 -26.86
CA LYS A 193 9.61 -3.51 -27.46
C LYS A 193 10.66 -3.10 -26.42
N LYS A 194 10.33 -3.09 -25.13
CA LYS A 194 11.15 -2.50 -24.04
C LYS A 194 11.50 -1.02 -24.29
N ALA A 195 10.78 -0.36 -25.18
CA ALA A 195 11.00 1.01 -25.56
C ALA A 195 10.46 1.96 -24.47
N GLN A 196 10.99 3.19 -24.44
CA GLN A 196 10.67 4.16 -23.40
C GLN A 196 9.32 4.80 -23.68
N ILE A 197 8.41 4.75 -22.71
CA ILE A 197 7.16 5.50 -22.79
C ILE A 197 7.42 6.89 -22.20
N ILE A 198 7.27 7.90 -23.03
CA ILE A 198 7.41 9.32 -22.68
C ILE A 198 6.01 9.93 -22.72
N ASP A 199 5.67 10.77 -21.74
CA ASP A 199 4.40 11.52 -21.66
C ASP A 199 3.09 10.73 -21.48
N TYR A 200 3.15 9.42 -21.18
CA TYR A 200 1.95 8.66 -20.85
C TYR A 200 1.44 9.00 -19.45
N ARG A 201 0.30 9.71 -19.39
CA ARG A 201 -0.46 9.87 -18.15
C ARG A 201 -1.30 8.62 -17.94
N LEU A 202 -1.24 8.04 -16.73
CA LEU A 202 -2.19 6.98 -16.39
C LEU A 202 -3.60 7.53 -16.48
N ASP A 203 -4.45 6.84 -17.25
CA ASP A 203 -5.87 7.08 -17.20
C ASP A 203 -6.44 6.45 -15.93
N TYR A 204 -6.47 7.24 -14.86
CA TYR A 204 -7.08 6.84 -13.59
C TYR A 204 -8.56 6.45 -13.77
N LYS A 205 -9.27 6.94 -14.80
CA LYS A 205 -10.65 6.50 -15.08
C LYS A 205 -10.72 5.07 -15.60
N GLN A 206 -9.75 4.65 -16.40
CA GLN A 206 -9.67 3.26 -16.83
C GLN A 206 -9.25 2.35 -15.67
N LEU A 207 -8.32 2.82 -14.82
CA LEU A 207 -7.97 2.15 -13.57
C LEU A 207 -9.19 1.93 -12.67
N LEU A 208 -10.07 2.93 -12.53
CA LEU A 208 -11.29 2.84 -11.70
C LEU A 208 -12.22 1.69 -12.07
N VAL A 209 -12.32 1.36 -13.35
CA VAL A 209 -13.24 0.32 -13.85
C VAL A 209 -12.64 -1.08 -13.66
N GLU A 210 -11.31 -1.19 -13.72
CA GLU A 210 -10.60 -2.46 -13.84
C GLU A 210 -9.93 -2.92 -12.53
N LEU A 211 -9.83 -2.07 -11.51
CA LEU A 211 -9.24 -2.41 -10.21
C LEU A 211 -10.09 -3.27 -9.25
N PRO A 212 -11.34 -3.71 -9.50
CA PRO A 212 -11.93 -4.77 -8.70
C PRO A 212 -11.58 -6.16 -9.27
N ILE A 213 -10.32 -6.40 -9.67
CA ILE A 213 -9.85 -7.75 -10.01
C ILE A 213 -9.14 -8.33 -8.78
N PRO A 214 -9.70 -9.35 -8.10
CA PRO A 214 -9.04 -9.98 -6.97
C PRO A 214 -7.69 -10.55 -7.42
N LEU A 215 -6.60 -10.03 -6.86
CA LEU A 215 -5.29 -10.63 -7.08
C LEU A 215 -5.21 -11.96 -6.32
N SER A 216 -4.68 -12.98 -6.99
CA SER A 216 -4.22 -14.18 -6.27
C SER A 216 -2.98 -13.82 -5.46
N ASN A 217 -2.93 -14.21 -4.19
CA ASN A 217 -1.83 -13.88 -3.25
C ASN A 217 -0.43 -14.15 -3.85
N SER A 218 -0.30 -15.20 -4.67
CA SER A 218 0.95 -15.58 -5.35
C SER A 218 1.50 -14.53 -6.34
N LYS A 219 0.65 -13.72 -6.97
CA LYS A 219 1.07 -12.65 -7.90
C LYS A 219 1.52 -11.41 -7.14
N GLN A 220 0.82 -11.02 -6.07
CA GLN A 220 1.22 -9.93 -5.16
C GLN A 220 2.59 -10.23 -4.54
N LEU A 221 2.74 -11.43 -3.97
CA LEU A 221 3.97 -11.92 -3.38
C LEU A 221 5.16 -11.83 -4.36
N ARG A 222 5.01 -12.36 -5.58
CA ARG A 222 6.09 -12.33 -6.58
C ARG A 222 6.51 -10.91 -6.94
N PHE A 223 5.56 -9.97 -7.02
CA PHE A 223 5.87 -8.59 -7.36
C PHE A 223 6.63 -7.89 -6.23
N ILE A 224 6.15 -8.01 -4.99
CA ILE A 224 6.81 -7.46 -3.79
C ILE A 224 8.25 -8.00 -3.67
N LEU A 225 8.45 -9.30 -3.93
CA LEU A 225 9.77 -9.93 -3.86
C LEU A 225 10.72 -9.52 -5.01
N ASN A 226 10.20 -9.09 -6.16
CA ASN A 226 10.98 -8.87 -7.39
C ASN A 226 11.43 -7.42 -7.66
N LYS A 227 11.01 -6.41 -6.87
CA LYS A 227 11.33 -4.97 -7.11
C LYS A 227 12.82 -4.58 -6.94
N LYS A 228 13.74 -5.57 -6.91
CA LYS A 228 15.20 -5.49 -6.66
C LYS A 228 15.55 -5.05 -5.23
N ASN A 229 16.37 -5.88 -4.57
CA ASN A 229 17.10 -5.64 -3.31
C ASN A 229 16.41 -5.76 -1.93
N ILE A 230 15.30 -6.48 -1.79
CA ILE A 230 14.95 -7.07 -0.46
C ILE A 230 15.29 -8.57 -0.40
N PHE A 231 15.33 -9.28 -1.54
CA PHE A 231 15.49 -10.75 -1.58
C PHE A 231 16.51 -11.28 -2.62
N SER A 232 17.52 -10.50 -3.02
CA SER A 232 18.53 -10.94 -4.02
C SER A 232 19.39 -12.14 -3.57
N GLN A 233 19.33 -12.56 -2.31
CA GLN A 233 20.02 -13.78 -1.83
C GLN A 233 19.14 -15.03 -1.77
N SER A 234 17.80 -14.94 -1.93
CA SER A 234 16.91 -16.11 -1.80
C SER A 234 16.35 -16.64 -3.12
N THR A 235 16.33 -15.82 -4.18
CA THR A 235 15.77 -16.19 -5.50
C THR A 235 16.65 -17.17 -6.29
N SER A 236 17.96 -17.22 -6.02
CA SER A 236 18.86 -18.20 -6.65
C SER A 236 18.50 -19.66 -6.33
N ASN A 237 17.85 -19.92 -5.19
CA ASN A 237 17.47 -21.27 -4.77
C ASN A 237 16.07 -21.71 -5.24
N LEU A 238 15.14 -20.77 -5.48
CA LEU A 238 13.77 -21.08 -5.92
C LEU A 238 13.70 -21.53 -7.38
N ASP A 239 14.54 -20.98 -8.25
CA ASP A 239 14.64 -21.41 -9.65
C ASP A 239 15.32 -22.78 -9.80
N ILE A 240 16.19 -23.15 -8.85
CA ILE A 240 16.85 -24.46 -8.82
C ILE A 240 15.89 -25.55 -8.31
N GLU A 241 15.09 -25.28 -7.26
CA GLU A 241 14.11 -26.24 -6.73
C GLU A 241 12.94 -26.49 -7.69
N ASN A 242 12.44 -25.46 -8.40
CA ASN A 242 11.38 -25.65 -9.40
C ASN A 242 11.86 -26.38 -10.66
N LYS A 243 13.15 -26.25 -11.04
CA LYS A 243 13.75 -27.07 -12.10
C LYS A 243 13.94 -28.53 -11.69
N LYS A 244 14.19 -28.81 -10.39
CA LYS A 244 14.28 -30.19 -9.88
C LYS A 244 12.92 -30.88 -9.79
N ARG A 245 11.86 -30.17 -9.38
CA ARG A 245 10.49 -30.74 -9.28
C ARG A 245 9.79 -30.99 -10.61
N LYS A 246 10.24 -30.38 -11.71
CA LYS A 246 9.72 -30.66 -13.07
C LYS A 246 10.47 -31.80 -13.80
N ARG A 247 11.43 -32.44 -13.14
CA ARG A 247 12.25 -33.54 -13.71
C ARG A 247 12.13 -34.85 -12.93
N VAL A 248 11.07 -35.01 -12.14
CA VAL A 248 10.71 -36.29 -11.50
C VAL A 248 9.30 -36.65 -11.93
#